data_AF-A0A0N8JVB9-F1
#
_entry.id   AF-A0A0N8JVB9-F1
#
_cell.length_a   1.000
_cell.length_b   1.000
_cell.length_c   1.000
_cell.angle_alpha   90.00
_cell.angle_beta   90.00
_cell.angle_gamma   90.00
#
_symmetry.space_group_name_H-M   'P 1'
#
loop_
_entity.id
_entity.type
_entity.pdbx_description
1 polymer ?
#
loop_
_entity_poly.entity_id
_entity_poly.type
_entity_poly.pdbx_seq_one_letter_code
_entity_poly.pdbx_strand_id
1 'polypeptide(L)'
;MKPFPLSLSHAHRNLGKSGLRVSCLGLGTWVTFGSQISDEMAESLMTIAYENGINLFDTAEVYASGRAEITLGSIIKKKGWRAETERGLSRKHIIEACDAVDDKSDDVITHAGLRGSLSRLQLEYVDIVFANRTDVNSPMEEVVRAMTFVINQGMAMYWGTSRWSAMEIMVRVGAMTWSPLACGLITGKYNEGVPDCSRAAMKVSDQPAPPN
;
A
#
# COMPACT_ATOMS: atom_id res chain seq x y z
N MET A 1 26.96 -23.15 21.12
CA MET A 1 26.11 -23.21 19.91
C MET A 1 26.54 -22.09 18.98
N LYS A 2 26.92 -22.39 17.73
CA LYS A 2 27.14 -21.33 16.72
C LYS A 2 25.76 -20.82 16.27
N PRO A 3 25.57 -19.50 16.09
CA PRO A 3 24.32 -19.00 15.53
C PRO A 3 24.16 -19.57 14.10
N PHE A 4 22.96 -20.06 13.79
CA PHE A 4 22.58 -20.39 12.43
C PHE A 4 22.79 -19.15 11.55
N PRO A 5 23.45 -19.24 10.38
CA PRO A 5 23.46 -18.13 9.45
C PRO A 5 22.06 -18.03 8.86
N LEU A 6 21.26 -17.07 9.34
CA LEU A 6 20.06 -16.63 8.63
C LEU A 6 20.50 -15.87 7.37
N SER A 7 21.05 -16.59 6.40
CA SER A 7 21.02 -16.15 5.01
C SER A 7 19.68 -16.59 4.43
N LEU A 8 18.58 -16.00 4.93
CA LEU A 8 17.40 -15.85 4.08
C LEU A 8 17.80 -14.81 3.04
N SER A 9 18.43 -15.24 1.96
CA SER A 9 18.45 -14.44 0.75
C SER A 9 16.99 -14.25 0.36
N HIS A 10 16.38 -13.13 0.76
CA HIS A 10 14.99 -12.87 0.45
C HIS A 10 14.87 -12.84 -1.08
N ALA A 11 14.20 -13.84 -1.63
CA ALA A 11 14.04 -13.98 -3.06
C ALA A 11 13.29 -12.75 -3.57
N HIS A 12 13.96 -11.98 -4.41
CA HIS A 12 13.32 -10.92 -5.18
C HIS A 12 12.82 -11.53 -6.47
N ARG A 13 11.65 -11.08 -6.92
CA ARG A 13 11.03 -11.51 -8.17
C ARG A 13 10.54 -10.31 -8.95
N ASN A 14 10.42 -10.48 -10.25
CA ASN A 14 9.78 -9.49 -11.09
C ASN A 14 8.30 -9.40 -10.75
N LEU A 15 7.76 -8.19 -10.68
CA LEU A 15 6.31 -7.99 -10.58
C LEU A 15 5.69 -8.18 -11.96
N GLY A 16 5.21 -9.40 -12.22
CA GLY A 16 4.73 -9.80 -13.54
C GLY A 16 5.86 -9.85 -14.55
N LYS A 17 5.65 -9.27 -15.74
CA LYS A 17 6.66 -9.14 -16.80
C LYS A 17 7.46 -7.84 -16.74
N SER A 18 7.18 -6.98 -15.76
CA SER A 18 7.90 -5.71 -15.62
C SER A 18 9.34 -5.94 -15.18
N GLY A 19 10.19 -4.92 -15.36
CA GLY A 19 11.54 -4.90 -14.80
C GLY A 19 11.55 -4.78 -13.28
N LEU A 20 10.44 -4.35 -12.65
CA LEU A 20 10.35 -4.03 -11.22
C LEU A 20 10.59 -5.27 -10.35
N ARG A 21 11.58 -5.21 -9.47
CA ARG A 21 12.00 -6.31 -8.60
C ARG A 21 11.49 -6.08 -7.17
N VAL A 22 10.54 -6.90 -6.75
CA VAL A 22 9.96 -6.83 -5.40
C VAL A 22 10.32 -8.06 -4.57
N SER A 23 10.43 -7.88 -3.26
CA SER A 23 10.53 -8.95 -2.29
C SER A 23 9.28 -9.83 -2.35
N CYS A 24 9.41 -11.14 -2.10
CA CYS A 24 8.27 -12.05 -2.09
C CYS A 24 7.20 -11.69 -1.04
N LEU A 25 7.61 -10.99 0.03
CA LEU A 25 6.75 -10.44 1.08
C LEU A 25 6.81 -8.92 1.05
N GLY A 26 5.68 -8.27 1.30
CA GLY A 26 5.57 -6.83 1.52
C GLY A 26 4.93 -6.52 2.88
N LEU A 27 5.09 -5.30 3.36
CA LEU A 27 4.48 -4.79 4.58
C LEU A 27 3.37 -3.78 4.22
N GLY A 28 2.12 -4.15 4.48
CA GLY A 28 0.98 -3.23 4.34
C GLY A 28 0.73 -2.45 5.62
N THR A 29 0.27 -1.20 5.48
CA THR A 29 -0.01 -0.29 6.60
C THR A 29 -1.46 -0.31 7.07
N TRP A 30 -2.35 -1.04 6.39
CA TRP A 30 -3.78 -1.11 6.70
C TRP A 30 -4.05 -1.51 8.15
N VAL A 31 -5.01 -0.81 8.79
CA VAL A 31 -5.44 -0.94 10.22
C VAL A 31 -4.38 -0.55 11.25
N THR A 32 -3.10 -0.71 10.93
CA THR A 32 -2.00 -0.57 11.88
C THR A 32 -1.50 0.87 11.96
N PHE A 33 -0.89 1.38 10.91
CA PHE A 33 -0.18 2.67 10.94
C PHE A 33 -1.21 3.81 11.08
N GLY A 34 -0.90 4.78 11.95
CA GLY A 34 -1.80 5.91 12.23
C GLY A 34 -3.09 5.53 12.96
N SER A 35 -3.23 4.29 13.46
CA SER A 35 -4.42 3.82 14.16
C SER A 35 -4.08 2.81 15.27
N GLN A 36 -4.04 1.51 14.99
CA GLN A 36 -4.00 0.47 16.03
C GLN A 36 -2.68 0.42 16.81
N ILE A 37 -1.57 0.83 16.18
CA ILE A 37 -0.24 0.80 16.80
C ILE A 37 0.33 2.22 16.89
N SER A 38 1.25 2.44 17.84
CA SER A 38 1.97 3.71 17.95
C SER A 38 2.96 3.89 16.80
N ASP A 39 3.35 5.14 16.55
CA ASP A 39 4.33 5.47 15.51
C ASP A 39 5.71 4.84 15.79
N GLU A 40 6.08 4.66 17.06
CA GLU A 40 7.33 3.98 17.45
C GLU A 40 7.28 2.49 17.10
N MET A 41 6.14 1.84 17.31
CA MET A 41 5.93 0.45 16.91
C MET A 41 5.92 0.31 15.39
N ALA A 42 5.27 1.24 14.68
CA ALA A 42 5.28 1.29 13.23
C ALA A 42 6.71 1.44 12.67
N GLU A 43 7.51 2.34 13.24
CA GLU A 43 8.93 2.50 12.89
C GLU A 43 9.72 1.20 13.13
N SER A 44 9.51 0.56 14.29
CA SER A 44 10.19 -0.69 14.64
C SER A 44 9.87 -1.81 13.64
N LEU A 45 8.59 -2.04 13.35
CA LEU A 45 8.14 -3.05 12.38
C LEU A 45 8.70 -2.79 10.98
N MET A 46 8.65 -1.53 10.53
CA MET A 46 9.16 -1.14 9.22
C MET A 46 10.69 -1.32 9.14
N THR A 47 11.41 -1.03 10.22
CA THR A 47 12.86 -1.21 10.32
C THR A 47 13.24 -2.68 10.20
N ILE A 48 12.58 -3.54 10.99
CA ILE A 48 12.79 -4.98 10.94
C ILE A 48 12.51 -5.52 9.53
N ALA A 49 11.40 -5.10 8.90
CA ALA A 49 11.06 -5.50 7.54
C ALA A 49 12.18 -5.09 6.55
N TYR A 50 12.58 -3.83 6.57
CA TYR A 50 13.61 -3.30 5.68
C TYR A 50 14.98 -3.97 5.85
N GLU A 51 15.44 -4.14 7.10
CA GLU A 51 16.71 -4.81 7.42
C GLU A 51 16.72 -6.29 7.03
N ASN A 52 15.55 -6.93 7.01
CA ASN A 52 15.38 -8.27 6.48
C ASN A 52 15.17 -8.30 4.95
N GLY A 53 15.37 -7.19 4.24
CA GLY A 53 15.30 -7.18 2.77
C GLY A 53 13.89 -7.15 2.19
N ILE A 54 12.87 -6.81 2.99
CA ILE A 54 11.58 -6.40 2.45
C ILE A 54 11.76 -5.02 1.81
N ASN A 55 11.41 -4.95 0.53
CA ASN A 55 11.52 -3.73 -0.25
C ASN A 55 10.15 -3.29 -0.77
N LEU A 56 9.05 -3.75 -0.18
CA LEU A 56 7.70 -3.48 -0.67
C LEU A 56 6.82 -3.03 0.49
N PHE A 57 6.33 -1.80 0.43
CA PHE A 57 5.50 -1.18 1.47
C PHE A 57 4.23 -0.61 0.84
N ASP A 58 3.08 -1.06 1.34
CA ASP A 58 1.77 -0.76 0.76
C ASP A 58 0.96 0.15 1.69
N THR A 59 0.31 1.16 1.12
CA THR A 59 -0.53 2.14 1.80
C THR A 59 -1.68 2.60 0.88
N ALA A 60 -2.62 3.37 1.42
CA ALA A 60 -3.68 3.99 0.64
C ALA A 60 -4.15 5.28 1.31
N GLU A 61 -4.69 6.22 0.53
CA GLU A 61 -5.18 7.51 1.05
C GLU A 61 -6.24 7.33 2.15
N VAL A 62 -7.07 6.29 2.03
CA VAL A 62 -8.16 6.00 2.96
C VAL A 62 -7.69 5.37 4.27
N TYR A 63 -6.44 4.88 4.36
CA TYR A 63 -5.95 4.20 5.55
C TYR A 63 -5.75 5.19 6.70
N ALA A 64 -6.58 5.02 7.73
CA ALA A 64 -6.65 5.91 8.89
C ALA A 64 -6.82 7.40 8.48
N SER A 65 -7.59 7.65 7.42
CA SER A 65 -7.81 9.00 6.86
C SER A 65 -6.51 9.73 6.52
N GLY A 66 -5.61 9.05 5.80
CA GLY A 66 -4.29 9.57 5.40
C GLY A 66 -3.22 9.52 6.49
N ARG A 67 -3.54 9.20 7.75
CA ARG A 67 -2.54 9.13 8.82
C ARG A 67 -1.50 8.03 8.60
N ALA A 68 -1.90 6.91 7.98
CA ALA A 68 -0.96 5.84 7.65
C ALA A 68 0.17 6.32 6.73
N GLU A 69 -0.16 7.19 5.76
CA GLU A 69 0.80 7.79 4.83
C GLU A 69 1.72 8.79 5.52
N ILE A 70 1.18 9.59 6.45
CA ILE A 70 1.98 10.53 7.24
C ILE A 70 3.01 9.77 8.11
N THR A 71 2.59 8.71 8.81
CA THR A 71 3.48 7.86 9.59
C THR A 71 4.54 7.21 8.70
N LEU A 72 4.12 6.62 7.58
CA LEU A 72 5.02 5.96 6.62
C LEU A 72 6.07 6.95 6.08
N GLY A 73 5.63 8.12 5.59
CA GLY A 73 6.50 9.20 5.09
C GLY A 73 7.49 9.69 6.14
N SER A 74 7.03 9.89 7.37
CA SER A 74 7.87 10.33 8.49
C SER A 74 8.95 9.32 8.83
N ILE A 75 8.63 8.01 8.82
CA ILE A 75 9.62 6.94 9.05
C ILE A 75 10.66 6.93 7.92
N ILE A 76 10.23 6.99 6.66
CA ILE A 76 11.14 7.00 5.49
C ILE A 76 12.14 8.15 5.60
N LYS A 77 11.62 9.35 5.86
CA LYS A 77 12.43 10.57 6.01
C LYS A 77 13.39 10.46 7.18
N LYS A 78 12.91 10.00 8.34
CA LYS A 78 13.72 9.85 9.56
C LYS A 78 14.85 8.85 9.37
N LYS A 79 14.57 7.70 8.73
CA LYS A 79 15.56 6.64 8.52
C LYS A 79 16.56 6.96 7.41
N GLY A 80 16.26 7.94 6.56
CA GLY A 80 17.10 8.26 5.41
C GLY A 80 17.27 7.06 4.46
N TRP A 81 16.35 6.09 4.49
CA TRP A 81 16.33 4.99 3.53
C TRP A 81 16.04 5.61 2.17
N ARG A 82 17.13 5.85 1.41
CA ARG A 82 17.17 6.55 0.12
C ARG A 82 15.77 6.82 -0.44
N ALA A 83 15.21 7.96 0.01
CA ALA A 83 13.90 8.45 -0.44
C ALA A 83 14.00 8.93 -1.90
N GLU A 84 15.23 9.25 -2.34
CA GLU A 84 15.60 9.38 -3.75
C GLU A 84 15.75 8.00 -4.36
N THR A 85 14.64 7.65 -4.94
CA THR A 85 14.35 6.58 -5.83
C THR A 85 15.10 6.91 -7.15
N GLU A 86 16.44 6.96 -7.13
CA GLU A 86 17.22 7.00 -8.38
C GLU A 86 16.80 5.80 -9.24
N ARG A 87 16.88 5.92 -10.55
CA ARG A 87 16.50 4.86 -11.47
C ARG A 87 17.32 3.58 -11.20
N GLY A 88 16.73 2.54 -10.59
CA GLY A 88 17.43 1.26 -10.36
C GLY A 88 16.67 0.22 -9.51
N LEU A 89 16.71 -1.02 -9.97
CA LEU A 89 15.84 -2.18 -9.67
C LEU A 89 16.10 -2.93 -8.34
N SER A 90 16.43 -2.24 -7.24
CA SER A 90 16.78 -2.91 -5.97
C SER A 90 16.43 -2.08 -4.72
N ARG A 91 15.29 -1.39 -4.73
CA ARG A 91 14.92 -0.37 -3.72
C ARG A 91 13.61 -0.67 -3.02
N LYS A 92 13.37 0.02 -1.91
CA LYS A 92 12.07 0.11 -1.26
C LYS A 92 11.05 0.72 -2.23
N HIS A 93 9.93 0.03 -2.41
CA HIS A 93 8.82 0.37 -3.27
C HIS A 93 7.63 0.78 -2.43
N ILE A 94 7.02 1.91 -2.77
CA ILE A 94 5.73 2.31 -2.19
C ILE A 94 4.63 2.03 -3.20
N ILE A 95 3.63 1.32 -2.69
CA ILE A 95 2.36 1.14 -3.36
C ILE A 95 1.34 2.01 -2.68
N GLU A 96 0.65 2.80 -3.49
CA GLU A 96 -0.44 3.66 -3.04
C GLU A 96 -1.69 3.28 -3.82
N ALA A 97 -2.83 3.22 -3.14
CA ALA A 97 -4.13 3.03 -3.78
C ALA A 97 -4.99 4.29 -3.60
N CYS A 98 -5.26 4.97 -4.72
CA CYS A 98 -6.24 6.06 -4.82
C CYS A 98 -7.62 5.48 -5.18
N ASP A 99 -8.67 6.07 -4.63
CA ASP A 99 -10.02 5.87 -5.17
C ASP A 99 -10.13 6.59 -6.54
N ALA A 100 -10.98 6.07 -7.44
CA ALA A 100 -11.04 6.58 -8.80
C ALA A 100 -11.80 7.92 -8.93
N VAL A 101 -12.66 8.25 -7.95
CA VAL A 101 -13.52 9.44 -7.93
C VAL A 101 -13.89 9.81 -6.47
N ASP A 102 -14.07 11.10 -6.17
CA ASP A 102 -14.78 11.58 -4.96
C ASP A 102 -16.27 11.71 -5.30
N ASP A 103 -17.16 11.21 -4.42
CA ASP A 103 -18.62 11.32 -4.55
C ASP A 103 -19.13 12.78 -4.62
N LYS A 104 -18.25 13.77 -4.46
CA LYS A 104 -18.56 15.20 -4.36
C LYS A 104 -18.08 16.07 -5.53
N SER A 105 -17.47 15.52 -6.57
CA SER A 105 -17.02 16.33 -7.72
C SER A 105 -17.04 15.60 -9.05
N ASP A 106 -17.37 16.34 -10.13
CA ASP A 106 -17.32 15.89 -11.54
C ASP A 106 -15.88 15.73 -12.10
N ASP A 107 -14.85 15.83 -11.26
CA ASP A 107 -13.44 15.75 -11.67
C ASP A 107 -12.90 14.34 -11.39
N VAL A 108 -12.18 13.74 -12.35
CA VAL A 108 -11.59 12.40 -12.20
C VAL A 108 -10.45 12.45 -11.20
N ILE A 109 -10.75 12.09 -9.96
CA ILE A 109 -9.85 12.15 -8.80
C ILE A 109 -8.91 10.96 -8.79
N THR A 110 -7.97 10.94 -9.73
CA THR A 110 -6.72 10.17 -9.58
C THR A 110 -5.54 11.09 -9.39
N HIS A 111 -5.51 12.28 -10.01
CA HIS A 111 -4.40 13.21 -9.79
C HIS A 111 -4.47 13.87 -8.41
N ALA A 112 -5.65 14.30 -7.96
CA ALA A 112 -5.80 15.09 -6.73
C ALA A 112 -5.56 14.23 -5.48
N GLY A 113 -6.12 13.02 -5.48
CA GLY A 113 -5.84 11.99 -4.47
C GLY A 113 -4.34 11.70 -4.38
N LEU A 114 -3.70 11.37 -5.52
CA LEU A 114 -2.28 11.07 -5.56
C LEU A 114 -1.40 12.25 -5.11
N ARG A 115 -1.73 13.50 -5.49
CA ARG A 115 -1.00 14.69 -4.97
C ARG A 115 -1.13 14.82 -3.46
N GLY A 116 -2.32 14.56 -2.92
CA GLY A 116 -2.56 14.50 -1.48
C GLY A 116 -1.70 13.42 -0.81
N SER A 117 -1.66 12.22 -1.38
CA SER A 117 -0.87 11.09 -0.89
C SER A 117 0.63 11.39 -0.94
N LEU A 118 1.14 11.94 -2.05
CA LEU A 118 2.54 12.35 -2.19
C LEU A 118 2.95 13.41 -1.15
N SER A 119 2.07 14.39 -0.89
CA SER A 119 2.28 15.40 0.13
C SER A 119 2.38 14.79 1.54
N ARG A 120 1.45 13.88 1.90
CA ARG A 120 1.45 13.18 3.19
C ARG A 120 2.67 12.26 3.34
N LEU A 121 3.04 11.57 2.27
CA LEU A 121 4.22 10.70 2.22
C LEU A 121 5.54 11.49 2.21
N GLN A 122 5.50 12.79 1.88
CA GLN A 122 6.69 13.62 1.66
C GLN A 122 7.58 13.06 0.55
N LEU A 123 6.98 12.66 -0.57
CA LEU A 123 7.67 12.09 -1.73
C LEU A 123 7.29 12.81 -3.01
N GLU A 124 8.20 12.81 -3.98
CA GLU A 124 7.92 13.33 -5.32
C GLU A 124 7.12 12.35 -6.17
N TYR A 125 7.27 11.05 -5.91
CA TYR A 125 6.56 10.00 -6.64
C TYR A 125 6.41 8.69 -5.84
N VAL A 126 5.52 7.81 -6.30
CA VAL A 126 5.39 6.42 -5.83
C VAL A 126 5.78 5.41 -6.91
N ASP A 127 6.27 4.23 -6.54
CA ASP A 127 6.65 3.21 -7.52
C ASP A 127 5.44 2.68 -8.28
N ILE A 128 4.32 2.45 -7.59
CA ILE A 128 3.07 2.02 -8.21
C ILE A 128 1.90 2.77 -7.58
N VAL A 129 1.05 3.36 -8.44
CA VAL A 129 -0.28 3.83 -8.07
C VAL A 129 -1.34 2.79 -8.47
N PHE A 130 -2.25 2.44 -7.59
CA PHE A 130 -3.34 1.50 -7.85
C PHE A 130 -4.66 2.22 -7.97
N ALA A 131 -5.47 1.81 -8.95
CA ALA A 131 -6.92 2.02 -8.91
C ALA A 131 -7.49 1.07 -7.84
N ASN A 132 -7.92 1.61 -6.70
CA ASN A 132 -8.32 0.81 -5.53
C ASN A 132 -9.59 -0.04 -5.78
N ARG A 133 -10.50 0.44 -6.64
CA ARG A 133 -11.73 -0.25 -7.08
C ARG A 133 -12.07 0.14 -8.51
N THR A 134 -12.90 -0.67 -9.15
CA THR A 134 -13.57 -0.29 -10.41
C THR A 134 -14.60 0.77 -10.10
N ASP A 135 -14.60 1.86 -10.87
CA ASP A 135 -15.75 2.75 -10.93
C ASP A 135 -16.62 2.33 -12.13
N VAL A 136 -17.88 2.01 -11.86
CA VAL A 136 -18.85 1.60 -12.89
C VAL A 136 -19.40 2.80 -13.67
N ASN A 137 -19.20 4.01 -13.15
CA ASN A 137 -19.69 5.24 -13.77
C ASN A 137 -18.65 5.89 -14.69
N SER A 138 -17.36 5.63 -14.47
CA SER A 138 -16.27 6.11 -15.34
C SER A 138 -15.92 5.08 -16.42
N PRO A 139 -15.87 5.48 -17.71
CA PRO A 139 -15.32 4.63 -18.75
C PRO A 139 -13.89 4.18 -18.46
N MET A 140 -13.57 2.93 -18.78
CA MET A 140 -12.22 2.36 -18.64
C MET A 140 -11.13 3.24 -19.26
N GLU A 141 -11.42 3.84 -20.42
CA GLU A 141 -10.49 4.71 -21.14
C GLU A 141 -10.07 5.93 -20.30
N GLU A 142 -10.99 6.49 -19.52
CA GLU A 142 -10.75 7.65 -18.66
C GLU A 142 -9.79 7.30 -17.51
N VAL A 143 -10.01 6.15 -16.87
CA VAL A 143 -9.10 5.63 -15.83
C VAL A 143 -7.70 5.38 -16.41
N VAL A 144 -7.60 4.73 -17.57
CA VAL A 144 -6.31 4.47 -18.23
C VAL A 144 -5.61 5.77 -18.62
N ARG A 145 -6.33 6.77 -19.14
CA ARG A 145 -5.78 8.08 -19.47
C ARG A 145 -5.25 8.80 -18.24
N ALA A 146 -5.99 8.77 -17.13
CA ALA A 146 -5.57 9.42 -15.90
C ALA A 146 -4.35 8.74 -15.26
N MET A 147 -4.30 7.40 -15.23
CA MET A 147 -3.13 6.64 -14.78
C MET A 147 -1.89 6.88 -15.67
N THR A 148 -2.10 6.96 -16.99
CA THR A 148 -1.03 7.31 -17.94
C THR A 148 -0.54 8.75 -17.72
N PHE A 149 -1.45 9.67 -17.42
CA PHE A 149 -1.12 11.07 -17.14
C PHE A 149 -0.22 11.20 -15.91
N VAL A 150 -0.56 10.59 -14.78
CA VAL A 150 0.26 10.69 -13.55
C VAL A 150 1.65 10.06 -13.72
N ILE A 151 1.78 9.01 -14.53
CA ILE A 151 3.09 8.44 -14.91
C ILE A 151 3.90 9.45 -15.74
N ASN A 152 3.27 10.05 -16.76
CA ASN A 152 3.94 11.03 -17.62
C ASN A 152 4.34 12.31 -16.87
N GLN A 153 3.62 12.67 -15.81
CA GLN A 153 3.98 13.76 -14.88
C GLN A 153 5.10 13.38 -13.91
N GLY A 154 5.56 12.13 -13.91
CA GLY A 154 6.60 11.63 -13.02
C GLY A 154 6.11 11.38 -11.58
N MET A 155 4.80 11.39 -11.34
CA MET A 155 4.19 11.17 -10.01
C MET A 155 4.12 9.67 -9.65
N ALA A 156 4.19 8.79 -10.64
CA ALA A 156 4.30 7.35 -10.45
C ALA A 156 5.19 6.71 -11.51
N MET A 157 5.83 5.57 -11.21
CA MET A 157 6.62 4.80 -12.19
C MET A 157 5.77 3.77 -12.96
N TYR A 158 4.81 3.15 -12.26
CA TYR A 158 3.88 2.17 -12.81
C TYR A 158 2.47 2.43 -12.27
N TRP A 159 1.47 1.79 -12.86
CA TRP A 159 0.12 1.73 -12.30
C TRP A 159 -0.38 0.29 -12.23
N GLY A 160 -1.37 0.04 -11.38
CA GLY A 160 -1.99 -1.26 -11.18
C GLY A 160 -3.48 -1.17 -10.87
N THR A 161 -4.12 -2.33 -10.79
CA THR A 161 -5.56 -2.47 -10.49
C THR A 161 -5.75 -3.30 -9.23
N SER A 162 -6.66 -2.90 -8.35
CA SER A 162 -7.04 -3.65 -7.15
C SER A 162 -8.53 -3.96 -7.16
N ARG A 163 -8.91 -5.21 -6.87
CA ARG A 163 -10.30 -5.70 -6.83
C ARG A 163 -11.05 -5.68 -8.18
N TRP A 164 -10.33 -5.68 -9.29
CA TRP A 164 -10.90 -5.78 -10.63
C TRP A 164 -11.07 -7.24 -11.04
N SER A 165 -12.07 -7.52 -11.87
CA SER A 165 -12.31 -8.84 -12.44
C SER A 165 -11.27 -9.19 -13.51
N ALA A 166 -11.09 -10.48 -13.77
CA ALA A 166 -10.17 -10.95 -14.81
C ALA A 166 -10.54 -10.41 -16.22
N MET A 167 -11.84 -10.23 -16.48
CA MET A 167 -12.34 -9.68 -17.74
C MET A 167 -11.96 -8.22 -17.93
N GLU A 168 -11.94 -7.43 -16.85
CA GLU A 168 -11.53 -6.02 -16.89
C GLU A 168 -10.01 -5.84 -17.07
N ILE A 169 -9.22 -6.82 -16.62
CA ILE A 169 -7.76 -6.75 -16.70
C ILE A 169 -7.23 -7.24 -18.05
N MET A 170 -7.83 -8.28 -18.67
CA MET A 170 -7.57 -8.89 -20.01
C MET A 170 -6.12 -8.90 -20.58
N VAL A 171 -5.09 -8.63 -19.79
CA VAL A 171 -3.67 -8.61 -20.17
C VAL A 171 -2.84 -9.33 -19.11
N ARG A 172 -1.61 -9.68 -19.47
CA ARG A 172 -0.73 -10.49 -18.61
C ARG A 172 -0.08 -9.63 -17.53
N VAL A 173 -0.71 -9.57 -16.36
CA VAL A 173 -0.29 -8.76 -15.21
C VAL A 173 0.49 -9.57 -14.15
N GLY A 174 1.23 -8.87 -13.30
CA GLY A 174 1.73 -9.43 -12.04
C GLY A 174 0.62 -9.43 -10.98
N ALA A 175 0.64 -10.38 -10.06
CA ALA A 175 -0.33 -10.47 -8.97
C ALA A 175 0.33 -10.14 -7.63
N MET A 176 -0.26 -9.18 -6.91
CA MET A 176 0.06 -8.89 -5.52
C MET A 176 -1.17 -9.20 -4.66
N THR A 177 -1.02 -10.14 -3.73
CA THR A 177 -2.12 -10.63 -2.90
C THR A 177 -2.08 -9.95 -1.53
N TRP A 178 -3.24 -9.52 -1.04
CA TRP A 178 -3.43 -8.97 0.30
C TRP A 178 -4.25 -9.92 1.18
N SER A 179 -4.30 -9.66 2.49
CA SER A 179 -4.96 -10.51 3.49
C SER A 179 -4.58 -12.00 3.43
N PRO A 180 -3.29 -12.38 3.36
CA PRO A 180 -2.89 -13.78 3.26
C PRO A 180 -3.32 -14.61 4.47
N LEU A 181 -3.53 -13.97 5.62
CA LEU A 181 -4.00 -14.60 6.85
C LEU A 181 -5.51 -14.43 7.08
N ALA A 182 -6.29 -14.09 6.05
CA ALA A 182 -7.71 -13.77 6.16
C ALA A 182 -7.98 -12.83 7.35
N CYS A 183 -7.14 -11.79 7.44
CA CYS A 183 -7.12 -10.82 8.53
C CYS A 183 -7.01 -11.42 9.95
N GLY A 184 -6.24 -12.49 10.09
CA GLY A 184 -5.99 -13.18 11.35
C GLY A 184 -6.86 -14.42 11.57
N LEU A 185 -7.88 -14.68 10.75
CA LEU A 185 -8.77 -15.84 10.92
C LEU A 185 -8.01 -17.16 10.87
N ILE A 186 -7.09 -17.32 9.93
CA ILE A 186 -6.35 -18.58 9.75
C ILE A 186 -5.08 -18.68 10.63
N THR A 187 -4.96 -17.84 11.65
CA THR A 187 -3.83 -17.90 12.60
C THR A 187 -4.07 -18.85 13.77
N GLY A 188 -5.29 -19.37 13.92
CA GLY A 188 -5.71 -20.15 15.09
C GLY A 188 -6.09 -19.30 16.32
N LYS A 189 -5.88 -17.97 16.27
CA LYS A 189 -6.14 -17.08 17.42
C LYS A 189 -7.61 -17.02 17.88
N TYR A 190 -8.54 -17.51 17.06
CA TYR A 190 -9.98 -17.51 17.34
C TYR A 190 -10.54 -18.89 17.70
N ASN A 191 -9.68 -19.90 17.84
CA ASN A 191 -10.11 -21.28 18.13
C ASN A 191 -10.78 -21.41 19.50
N GLU A 192 -10.41 -20.57 20.46
CA GLU A 192 -10.89 -20.59 21.85
C GLU A 192 -11.78 -19.38 22.18
N GLY A 193 -12.32 -18.71 21.16
CA GLY A 193 -13.10 -17.48 21.30
C GLY A 193 -12.36 -16.25 20.76
N VAL A 194 -12.90 -15.06 20.98
CA VAL A 194 -12.36 -13.80 20.44
C VAL A 194 -11.47 -13.13 21.49
N PRO A 195 -10.14 -13.03 21.29
CA PRO A 195 -9.26 -12.38 22.26
C PRO A 195 -9.53 -10.87 22.36
N ASP A 196 -9.46 -10.28 23.56
CA ASP A 196 -9.78 -8.86 23.79
C ASP A 196 -8.89 -7.87 23.01
N CYS A 197 -7.62 -8.24 22.76
CA CYS A 197 -6.69 -7.44 21.96
C CYS A 197 -6.76 -7.75 20.46
N SER A 198 -7.66 -8.66 20.04
CA SER A 198 -7.81 -9.02 18.63
C SER A 198 -8.67 -8.00 17.90
N ARG A 199 -8.48 -7.94 16.58
CA ARG A 199 -9.30 -7.08 15.71
C ARG A 199 -10.80 -7.36 15.84
N ALA A 200 -11.20 -8.61 16.07
CA ALA A 200 -12.61 -8.98 16.21
C ALA A 200 -13.22 -8.53 17.56
N ALA A 201 -12.40 -8.19 18.56
CA ALA A 201 -12.86 -7.61 19.83
C ALA A 201 -12.93 -6.08 19.81
N MET A 202 -12.33 -5.42 18.80
CA MET A 202 -12.39 -3.96 18.69
C MET A 202 -13.84 -3.54 18.40
N LYS A 203 -14.47 -2.84 19.35
CA LYS A 203 -15.78 -2.21 19.13
C LYS A 203 -15.64 -1.18 18.01
N VAL A 204 -16.61 -1.15 17.09
CA VAL A 204 -16.80 -0.02 16.15
C VAL A 204 -17.26 1.17 17.00
N SER A 205 -16.33 1.87 17.64
CA SER A 205 -16.61 3.12 18.35
C SER A 205 -15.88 4.26 17.64
N ASP A 206 -16.67 5.26 17.26
CA ASP A 206 -16.33 6.60 16.77
C ASP A 206 -16.00 6.76 15.27
N GLN A 207 -16.86 6.25 14.39
CA GLN A 207 -17.14 7.01 13.15
C GLN A 207 -18.39 7.87 13.37
N PRO A 208 -18.31 9.21 13.23
CA PRO A 208 -19.51 10.04 13.27
C PRO A 208 -20.45 9.58 12.15
N ALA A 209 -21.72 9.37 12.49
CA ALA A 209 -22.75 9.05 11.51
C ALA A 209 -22.78 10.13 10.42
N PRO A 210 -22.98 9.76 9.14
CA PRO A 210 -23.13 10.74 8.08
C PRO A 210 -24.33 11.66 8.40
N PRO A 211 -24.22 12.97 8.12
CA PRO A 211 -25.32 13.90 8.37
C PRO A 211 -26.54 13.52 7.52
N ASN A 212 -27.71 13.57 8.14
CA ASN A 212 -29.03 13.42 7.50
C ASN A 212 -29.29 14.53 6.47
#